data_AF-A0A2N2PMU7-F1
#
_entry.id   AF-A0A2N2PMU7-F1
#
_cell.length_a   1.000
_cell.length_b   1.000
_cell.length_c   1.000
_cell.angle_alpha   90.00
_cell.angle_beta   90.00
_cell.angle_gamma   90.00
#
_symmetry.space_group_name_H-M   'P 1'
#
loop_
_entity.id
_entity.type
_entity.pdbx_description
1 polymer ?
#
loop_
_entity_poly.entity_id
_entity_poly.type
_entity_poly.pdbx_seq_one_letter_code
_entity_poly.pdbx_strand_id
1 'polypeptide(L)'
;MIKKSSLQASSGEKFFVMLLSWLIPGYGFWHNGRRGQALFFFLTLQATFLIGAMLQGSVLWPDFNYRSPNFNLVAVLTLVTQGFNGIAAMISLLPELARGFHILPYNETSSWADLGSFYLLVSGGMSYFVLMSTWDNFYGRKAFARLLSHDPGSETRS
;
A
#
# COMPACT_ATOMS: atom_id res chain seq x y z
N MET A 1 -3.41 -21.92 8.06
CA MET A 1 -4.66 -22.06 8.83
C MET A 1 -5.31 -20.68 8.95
N ILE A 2 -6.43 -20.45 8.27
CA ILE A 2 -7.17 -19.17 8.36
C ILE A 2 -8.01 -19.22 9.64
N LYS A 3 -7.90 -18.21 10.50
CA LYS A 3 -8.71 -18.13 11.71
C LYS A 3 -10.18 -17.97 11.30
N LYS A 4 -11.09 -18.86 11.76
CA LYS A 4 -12.55 -18.69 11.57
C LYS A 4 -13.05 -17.30 12.00
N SER A 5 -12.36 -16.67 12.95
CA SER A 5 -12.68 -15.32 13.43
C SER A 5 -12.52 -14.22 12.38
N SER A 6 -11.64 -14.34 11.39
CA SER A 6 -11.44 -13.28 10.38
C SER A 6 -12.61 -13.17 9.40
N LEU A 7 -13.33 -14.27 9.16
CA LEU A 7 -14.52 -14.30 8.31
C LEU A 7 -15.76 -13.76 9.04
N GLN A 8 -15.84 -14.02 10.35
CA GLN A 8 -16.90 -13.52 11.25
C GLN A 8 -16.67 -12.09 11.74
N ALA A 9 -15.53 -11.47 11.39
CA ALA A 9 -15.22 -10.09 11.75
C ALA A 9 -16.33 -9.13 11.25
N SER A 10 -16.66 -8.15 12.09
CA SER A 10 -17.64 -7.12 11.75
C SER A 10 -17.13 -6.28 10.56
N SER A 11 -18.04 -5.66 9.81
CA SER A 11 -17.66 -4.77 8.70
C SER A 11 -16.73 -3.64 9.15
N GLY A 12 -16.91 -3.12 10.38
CA GLY A 12 -16.05 -2.10 10.97
C GLY A 12 -14.63 -2.60 11.24
N GLU A 13 -14.49 -3.83 11.75
CA GLU A 13 -13.17 -4.45 11.97
C GLU A 13 -12.44 -4.69 10.66
N LYS A 14 -13.14 -5.20 9.63
CA LYS A 14 -12.58 -5.38 8.28
C LYS A 14 -12.08 -4.08 7.70
N PHE A 15 -12.90 -3.01 7.78
CA PHE A 15 -12.51 -1.69 7.33
C PHE A 15 -11.27 -1.18 8.08
N PHE A 16 -11.24 -1.31 9.41
CA PHE A 16 -10.12 -0.86 10.23
C PHE A 16 -8.82 -1.61 9.90
N VAL A 17 -8.87 -2.93 9.73
CA VAL A 17 -7.70 -3.72 9.32
C VAL A 17 -7.22 -3.31 7.92
N MET A 18 -8.13 -3.05 6.99
CA MET A 18 -7.77 -2.58 5.65
C MET A 18 -7.16 -1.19 5.67
N LEU A 19 -7.71 -0.28 6.47
CA LEU A 19 -7.16 1.07 6.66
C LEU A 19 -5.74 1.01 7.25
N LEU A 20 -5.53 0.20 8.29
CA LEU A 20 -4.20 -0.02 8.85
C LEU A 20 -3.24 -0.72 7.88
N SER A 21 -3.75 -1.62 7.03
CA SER A 21 -2.96 -2.28 5.98
C SER A 21 -2.56 -1.35 4.85
N TRP A 22 -3.35 -0.30 4.61
CA TRP A 22 -2.99 0.77 3.70
C TRP A 22 -1.95 1.70 4.33
N LEU A 23 -2.12 2.09 5.59
CA LEU A 23 -1.17 2.95 6.30
C LEU A 23 0.19 2.29 6.51
N ILE A 24 0.19 0.99 6.84
CA ILE A 24 1.36 0.18 7.12
C ILE A 24 1.31 -1.08 6.23
N PRO A 25 2.06 -1.09 5.11
CA PRO A 25 2.07 -2.23 4.21
C PRO A 25 2.40 -3.53 4.94
N GLY A 26 1.57 -4.56 4.74
CA GLY A 26 1.73 -5.87 5.37
C GLY A 26 1.02 -6.06 6.73
N TYR A 27 0.44 -5.01 7.33
CA TYR A 27 -0.27 -5.14 8.62
C TYR A 27 -1.39 -6.19 8.59
N GLY A 28 -2.16 -6.27 7.50
CA GLY A 28 -3.25 -7.24 7.39
C GLY A 28 -2.79 -8.70 7.40
N PHE A 29 -1.62 -8.99 6.84
CA PHE A 29 -0.99 -10.32 6.96
C PHE A 29 -0.54 -10.59 8.40
N TRP A 30 -0.05 -9.57 9.10
CA TRP A 30 0.37 -9.69 10.49
C TRP A 30 -0.82 -10.01 11.40
N HIS A 31 -1.90 -9.24 11.26
CA HIS A 31 -3.14 -9.42 12.02
C HIS A 31 -3.72 -10.83 11.85
N ASN A 32 -3.68 -11.37 10.63
CA ASN A 32 -4.16 -12.72 10.32
C ASN A 32 -3.13 -13.84 10.59
N GLY A 33 -2.04 -13.54 11.32
CA GLY A 33 -1.07 -14.54 11.80
C GLY A 33 0.04 -14.92 10.82
N ARG A 34 0.10 -14.33 9.62
CA ARG A 34 1.13 -14.58 8.60
C ARG A 34 2.31 -13.58 8.75
N ARG A 35 2.94 -13.59 9.93
CA ARG A 35 3.97 -12.61 10.32
C ARG A 35 5.18 -12.57 9.38
N GLY A 36 5.65 -13.71 8.88
CA GLY A 36 6.79 -13.75 7.94
C GLY A 36 6.51 -13.01 6.63
N GLN A 37 5.30 -13.16 6.09
CA GLN A 37 4.91 -12.45 4.88
C GLN A 37 4.66 -10.97 5.13
N ALA A 38 4.07 -10.62 6.27
CA ALA A 38 3.89 -9.24 6.68
C ALA A 38 5.24 -8.50 6.77
N LEU A 39 6.23 -9.12 7.41
CA LEU A 39 7.57 -8.55 7.54
C LEU A 39 8.26 -8.43 6.18
N PHE A 40 8.16 -9.46 5.33
CA PHE A 40 8.70 -9.41 3.97
C PHE A 40 8.12 -8.23 3.17
N PHE A 41 6.79 -8.11 3.10
CA PHE A 41 6.15 -7.01 2.38
C PHE A 41 6.51 -5.65 2.97
N PHE A 42 6.46 -5.51 4.30
CA PHE A 42 6.84 -4.27 4.96
C PHE A 42 8.27 -3.86 4.62
N LEU A 43 9.25 -4.75 4.81
CA LEU A 43 10.66 -4.44 4.57
C LEU A 43 10.93 -4.15 3.09
N THR A 44 10.42 -4.95 2.17
CA THR A 44 10.68 -4.75 0.74
C THR A 44 10.06 -3.45 0.23
N LEU A 45 8.82 -3.15 0.61
CA LEU A 45 8.14 -1.94 0.16
C LEU A 45 8.76 -0.69 0.79
N GLN A 46 9.02 -0.71 2.09
CA GLN A 46 9.67 0.42 2.76
C GLN A 46 11.11 0.63 2.26
N ALA A 47 11.87 -0.43 2.01
CA ALA A 47 13.19 -0.30 1.41
C ALA A 47 13.12 0.31 -0.01
N THR A 48 12.18 -0.13 -0.83
CA THR A 48 11.97 0.40 -2.19
C THR A 48 11.62 1.89 -2.14
N PHE A 49 10.71 2.27 -1.24
CA PHE A 49 10.36 3.67 -1.00
C PHE A 49 11.57 4.50 -0.53
N LEU A 50 12.31 4.00 0.46
CA LEU A 50 13.48 4.70 1.00
C LEU A 50 14.60 4.87 -0.03
N ILE A 51 14.83 3.86 -0.89
CA ILE A 51 15.76 3.99 -2.01
C ILE A 51 15.30 5.13 -2.93
N GLY A 52 14.02 5.18 -3.28
CA GLY A 52 13.49 6.26 -4.11
C GLY A 52 13.63 7.64 -3.45
N ALA A 53 13.39 7.74 -2.15
CA ALA A 53 13.57 8.97 -1.40
C ALA A 53 15.04 9.38 -1.29
N MET A 54 15.97 8.43 -1.11
CA MET A 54 17.42 8.69 -1.11
C MET A 54 17.93 9.17 -2.48
N LEU A 55 17.29 8.70 -3.56
CA LEU A 55 17.51 9.18 -4.93
C LEU A 55 16.86 10.55 -5.20
N GLN A 56 16.36 11.22 -4.16
CA GLN A 56 15.72 12.54 -4.22
C GLN A 56 14.38 12.53 -4.98
N GLY A 57 13.73 11.36 -5.05
CA GLY A 57 12.35 11.26 -5.48
C GLY A 57 11.39 11.81 -4.42
N SER A 58 10.33 12.47 -4.85
CA SER A 58 9.27 12.94 -3.96
C SER A 58 7.90 12.62 -4.55
N VAL A 59 6.91 12.54 -3.66
CA VAL A 59 5.51 12.58 -4.05
C VAL A 59 5.14 14.03 -4.33
N LEU A 60 4.80 14.32 -5.58
CA LEU A 60 4.49 15.68 -6.04
C LEU A 60 3.00 15.96 -5.99
N TRP A 61 2.65 17.20 -5.65
CA TRP A 61 1.27 17.65 -5.73
C TRP A 61 0.91 18.08 -7.16
N PRO A 62 -0.06 17.44 -7.83
CA PRO A 62 -0.44 17.81 -9.18
C PRO A 62 -1.30 19.08 -9.21
N ASP A 63 -1.25 19.80 -10.34
CA ASP A 63 -2.25 20.83 -10.63
C ASP A 63 -3.58 20.16 -10.98
N PHE A 64 -4.65 20.52 -10.27
CA PHE A 64 -6.00 19.98 -10.47
C PHE A 64 -6.87 20.86 -11.38
N ASN A 65 -6.35 22.01 -11.84
CA ASN A 65 -7.10 22.90 -12.71
C ASN A 65 -7.05 22.39 -14.16
N TYR A 66 -8.13 21.79 -14.64
CA TYR A 66 -8.24 21.24 -16.01
C TYR A 66 -8.01 22.26 -17.14
N ARG A 67 -8.02 23.57 -16.85
CA ARG A 67 -7.72 24.65 -17.80
C ARG A 67 -6.27 25.10 -17.79
N SER A 68 -5.49 24.62 -16.83
CA SER A 68 -4.06 24.93 -16.70
C SER A 68 -3.26 24.14 -17.74
N PRO A 69 -2.28 24.76 -18.42
CA PRO A 69 -1.37 24.02 -19.29
C PRO A 69 -0.49 23.01 -18.52
N ASN A 70 -0.43 23.12 -17.19
CA ASN A 70 0.33 22.21 -16.33
C ASN A 70 -0.52 21.01 -15.84
N PHE A 71 -1.81 20.97 -16.15
CA PHE A 71 -2.66 19.84 -15.79
C PHE A 71 -2.22 18.58 -16.53
N ASN A 72 -1.95 17.52 -15.78
CA ASN A 72 -1.56 16.24 -16.33
C ASN A 72 -2.24 15.09 -15.59
N LEU A 73 -3.08 14.33 -16.29
CA LEU A 73 -3.75 13.15 -15.73
C LEU A 73 -2.76 12.11 -15.21
N VAL A 74 -1.58 12.00 -15.84
CA VAL A 74 -0.50 11.12 -15.37
C VAL A 74 0.00 11.55 -13.99
N ALA A 75 0.10 12.86 -13.72
CA ALA A 75 0.53 13.35 -12.41
C ALA A 75 -0.51 13.01 -11.32
N VAL A 76 -1.80 13.09 -11.64
CA VAL A 76 -2.87 12.66 -10.72
C VAL A 76 -2.80 11.14 -10.45
N LEU A 77 -2.60 10.33 -11.49
CA LEU A 77 -2.44 8.88 -11.34
C LEU A 77 -1.19 8.51 -10.54
N THR A 78 -0.10 9.26 -10.73
CA THR A 78 1.15 9.12 -9.95
C THR A 78 0.90 9.42 -8.49
N LEU A 79 0.22 10.52 -8.15
CA LEU A 79 -0.15 10.85 -6.78
C LEU A 79 -0.99 9.73 -6.14
N VAL A 80 -2.04 9.26 -6.82
CA VAL A 80 -2.91 8.20 -6.31
C VAL A 80 -2.12 6.90 -6.07
N THR A 81 -1.27 6.53 -7.03
CA THR A 81 -0.46 5.31 -6.94
C THR A 81 0.55 5.41 -5.80
N GLN A 82 1.30 6.52 -5.73
CA GLN A 82 2.27 6.76 -4.65
C GLN A 82 1.59 6.88 -3.28
N GLY A 83 0.34 7.38 -3.22
CA GLY A 83 -0.48 7.44 -2.02
C GLY A 83 -0.76 6.07 -1.37
N PHE A 84 -0.62 4.97 -2.10
CA PHE A 84 -0.68 3.63 -1.53
C PHE A 84 0.54 3.25 -0.69
N ASN A 85 1.61 4.06 -0.66
CA ASN A 85 2.68 3.92 0.34
C ASN A 85 2.22 4.34 1.76
N GLY A 86 0.97 4.80 1.93
CA GLY A 86 0.38 5.08 3.23
C GLY A 86 1.11 6.20 3.96
N ILE A 87 1.55 5.93 5.19
CA ILE A 87 2.24 6.92 6.04
C ILE A 87 3.51 7.46 5.35
N ALA A 88 4.23 6.63 4.60
CA ALA A 88 5.45 7.06 3.91
C ALA A 88 5.17 8.13 2.85
N ALA A 89 4.07 8.00 2.09
CA ALA A 89 3.65 9.04 1.14
C ALA A 89 3.24 10.33 1.85
N MET A 90 2.52 10.23 2.99
CA MET A 90 2.13 11.40 3.78
C MET A 90 3.36 12.15 4.31
N ILE A 91 4.40 11.43 4.74
CA ILE A 91 5.68 12.01 5.15
C ILE A 91 6.40 12.68 3.97
N SER A 92 6.32 12.11 2.76
CA SER A 92 6.91 12.73 1.57
C SER A 92 6.17 13.98 1.09
N LEU A 93 4.86 14.07 1.32
CA LEU A 93 4.03 15.23 0.95
C LEU A 93 4.10 16.39 1.96
N LEU A 94 4.56 16.10 3.18
CA LEU A 94 4.66 17.07 4.28
C LEU A 94 5.43 18.35 3.94
N PRO A 95 6.57 18.32 3.22
CA PRO A 95 7.31 19.53 2.84
C PRO A 95 6.48 20.50 1.98
N GLU A 96 5.67 19.97 1.05
CA GLU A 96 4.78 20.78 0.21
C GLU A 96 3.61 21.37 1.01
N LEU A 97 3.12 20.64 2.02
CA LEU A 97 1.99 21.08 2.85
C LEU A 97 2.42 22.03 3.98
N ALA A 98 3.63 21.87 4.51
CA ALA A 98 4.10 22.52 5.75
C ALA A 98 5.22 23.57 5.54
N ARG A 99 5.46 24.04 4.31
CA ARG A 99 6.39 25.14 3.96
C ARG A 99 7.74 25.09 4.69
N GLY A 100 8.56 24.07 4.42
CA GLY A 100 9.98 24.05 4.79
C GLY A 100 10.44 22.96 5.76
N PHE A 101 9.55 22.07 6.21
CA PHE A 101 9.96 20.85 6.92
C PHE A 101 10.38 19.76 5.91
N HIS A 102 11.66 19.75 5.55
CA HIS A 102 12.24 18.74 4.66
C HIS A 102 12.75 17.54 5.48
N ILE A 103 11.90 16.53 5.67
CA ILE A 103 12.32 15.25 6.31
C ILE A 103 13.07 14.38 5.30
N LEU A 104 12.65 14.41 4.02
CA LEU A 104 13.25 13.64 2.94
C LEU A 104 13.95 14.60 1.95
N PRO A 105 15.12 14.21 1.42
CA PRO A 105 15.85 15.04 0.47
C PRO A 105 15.07 15.07 -0.85
N TYR A 106 14.75 16.27 -1.33
CA TYR A 106 14.13 16.47 -2.65
C TYR A 106 14.88 17.56 -3.39
N ASN A 107 15.24 17.28 -4.64
CA ASN A 107 15.88 18.27 -5.50
C ASN A 107 15.50 17.99 -6.96
N GLU A 108 14.67 18.87 -7.51
CA GLU A 108 14.22 18.85 -8.91
C GLU A 108 15.36 18.92 -9.93
N THR A 109 16.50 19.49 -9.57
CA THR A 109 17.65 19.63 -10.48
C THR A 109 18.50 18.37 -10.60
N SER A 110 18.23 17.36 -9.77
CA SER A 110 18.97 16.10 -9.81
C SER A 110 18.41 15.16 -10.87
N SER A 111 19.27 14.68 -11.77
CA SER A 111 18.89 13.67 -12.76
C SER A 111 18.41 12.35 -12.13
N TRP A 112 18.69 12.14 -10.84
CA TRP A 112 18.24 10.97 -10.09
C TRP A 112 16.81 11.10 -9.56
N ALA A 113 16.25 12.31 -9.50
CA ALA A 113 14.93 12.56 -8.92
C ALA A 113 13.80 11.85 -9.70
N ASP A 114 13.91 11.76 -11.02
CA ASP A 114 12.96 11.02 -11.87
C ASP A 114 13.01 9.52 -11.58
N LEU A 115 14.23 8.97 -11.45
CA LEU A 115 14.42 7.58 -11.07
C LEU A 115 13.87 7.33 -9.66
N GLY A 116 14.16 8.22 -8.70
CA GLY A 116 13.63 8.14 -7.35
C GLY A 116 12.10 8.13 -7.32
N SER A 117 11.47 9.00 -8.09
CA SER A 117 10.01 9.08 -8.23
C SER A 117 9.41 7.80 -8.82
N PHE A 118 10.13 7.11 -9.72
CA PHE A 118 9.74 5.80 -10.23
C PHE A 118 9.78 4.72 -9.14
N TYR A 119 10.80 4.70 -8.28
CA TYR A 119 10.84 3.79 -7.13
C TYR A 119 9.66 4.01 -6.16
N LEU A 120 9.33 5.28 -5.88
CA LEU A 120 8.15 5.65 -5.07
C LEU A 120 6.84 5.15 -5.71
N LEU A 121 6.72 5.28 -7.04
CA LEU A 121 5.56 4.83 -7.80
C LEU A 121 5.41 3.30 -7.74
N VAL A 122 6.50 2.57 -7.99
CA VAL A 122 6.52 1.10 -7.93
C VAL A 122 6.17 0.62 -6.51
N SER A 123 6.77 1.22 -5.48
CA SER A 123 6.45 0.89 -4.09
C SER A 123 4.96 1.11 -3.78
N GLY A 124 4.39 2.21 -4.27
CA GLY A 124 2.96 2.51 -4.08
C GLY A 124 2.05 1.49 -4.77
N GLY A 125 2.32 1.21 -6.05
CA GLY A 125 1.57 0.20 -6.81
C GLY A 125 1.65 -1.20 -6.20
N MET A 126 2.82 -1.59 -5.71
CA MET A 126 2.99 -2.89 -5.03
C MET A 126 2.28 -2.92 -3.67
N SER A 127 2.28 -1.81 -2.93
CA SER A 127 1.52 -1.67 -1.68
C SER A 127 0.02 -1.84 -1.89
N TYR A 128 -0.53 -1.29 -2.99
CA TYR A 128 -1.90 -1.54 -3.42
C TYR A 128 -2.19 -3.02 -3.66
N PHE A 129 -1.31 -3.73 -4.37
CA PHE A 129 -1.50 -5.16 -4.61
C PHE A 129 -1.43 -5.99 -3.32
N VAL A 130 -0.58 -5.62 -2.36
CA VAL A 130 -0.53 -6.26 -1.04
C VAL A 130 -1.82 -6.01 -0.25
N LEU A 131 -2.37 -4.80 -0.32
CA LEU A 131 -3.67 -4.46 0.27
C LEU A 131 -4.79 -5.32 -0.32
N MET A 132 -4.88 -5.40 -1.64
CA MET A 132 -5.89 -6.23 -2.32
C MET A 132 -5.69 -7.72 -2.05
N SER A 133 -4.44 -8.18 -2.00
CA SER A 133 -4.12 -9.56 -1.63
C SER A 133 -4.55 -9.88 -0.20
N THR A 134 -4.44 -8.93 0.73
CA THR A 134 -4.96 -9.07 2.09
C THR A 134 -6.47 -9.29 2.07
N TRP A 135 -7.21 -8.43 1.35
CA TRP A 135 -8.65 -8.58 1.21
C TRP A 135 -9.02 -9.96 0.66
N ASP A 136 -8.43 -10.34 -0.47
CA ASP A 136 -8.69 -11.61 -1.14
C ASP A 136 -8.42 -12.83 -0.26
N ASN A 137 -7.31 -12.83 0.49
CA ASN A 137 -6.89 -13.98 1.27
C ASN A 137 -7.69 -14.19 2.57
N PHE A 138 -8.25 -13.13 3.15
CA PHE A 138 -8.84 -13.19 4.50
C PHE A 138 -10.32 -12.80 4.56
N TYR A 139 -10.78 -11.94 3.65
CA TYR A 139 -12.13 -11.37 3.68
C TYR A 139 -12.93 -11.62 2.38
N GLY A 140 -12.25 -11.89 1.27
CA GLY A 140 -12.84 -12.11 -0.04
C GLY A 140 -13.27 -13.54 -0.33
N ARG A 141 -13.77 -13.77 -1.56
CA ARG A 141 -14.33 -15.06 -2.00
C ARG A 141 -13.35 -16.23 -1.88
N LYS A 142 -12.04 -15.99 -2.01
CA LYS A 142 -11.02 -17.04 -1.88
C LYS A 142 -10.90 -17.57 -0.45
N ALA A 143 -11.11 -16.71 0.56
CA ALA A 143 -11.15 -17.14 1.95
C ALA A 143 -12.36 -18.04 2.22
N PHE A 144 -13.52 -17.68 1.63
CA PHE A 144 -14.74 -18.48 1.73
C PHE A 144 -14.62 -19.85 1.03
N ALA A 145 -14.08 -19.87 -0.19
CA ALA A 145 -13.86 -21.11 -0.95
C ALA A 145 -12.93 -22.10 -0.23
N ARG A 146 -11.82 -21.61 0.38
CA ARG A 146 -10.91 -22.46 1.19
C ARG A 146 -11.57 -23.04 2.43
N LEU A 147 -12.57 -22.35 2.99
CA LEU A 147 -13.27 -22.83 4.18
C LEU A 147 -14.27 -23.94 3.81
N LEU A 148 -14.92 -23.83 2.66
CA LEU A 148 -15.80 -24.87 2.11
C LEU A 148 -15.04 -26.12 1.65
N SER A 149 -13.85 -25.95 1.05
CA SER A 149 -13.03 -27.08 0.60
C SER A 149 -12.38 -27.87 1.74
N HIS A 150 -12.42 -27.36 2.97
CA HIS A 150 -11.82 -27.99 4.14
C HIS A 150 -12.88 -28.53 5.11
N ASP A 151 -14.12 -28.75 4.63
CA ASP A 151 -15.17 -29.39 5.40
C ASP A 151 -14.84 -30.89 5.58
N PRO A 152 -14.51 -31.36 6.81
CA PRO A 152 -14.14 -32.75 7.04
C PRO A 152 -15.30 -33.74 6.85
N GLY A 153 -16.52 -33.27 6.58
CA GLY A 153 -17.69 -34.11 6.37
C GLY A 153 -17.79 -34.76 4.98
N SER A 154 -16.93 -34.42 4.02
CA SER A 154 -16.99 -34.99 2.66
C SER A 154 -16.26 -36.32 2.50
N GLU A 155 -15.33 -36.67 3.40
CA GLU A 155 -14.59 -37.96 3.33
C GLU A 155 -15.34 -39.13 3.99
N THR A 156 -16.34 -38.86 4.84
CA THR A 156 -17.11 -39.91 5.55
C THR A 156 -18.41 -40.31 4.84
N ARG A 157 -18.65 -39.84 3.60
CA ARG A 157 -19.89 -40.08 2.84
C ARG A 157 -19.69 -40.81 1.51
N SER A 158 -18.52 -41.41 1.27
CA SER A 158 -18.26 -42.28 0.10
C SER A 158 -18.32 -43.75 0.47
#